data_AF-A0A965A8H0-F1
#
_entry.id   AF-A0A965A8H0-F1
#
_cell.length_a   1.000
_cell.length_b   1.000
_cell.length_c   1.000
_cell.angle_alpha   90.00
_cell.angle_beta   90.00
_cell.angle_gamma   90.00
#
_symmetry.space_group_name_H-M   'P 1'
#
loop_
_entity.id
_entity.type
_entity.pdbx_description
1 polymer ?
#
loop_
_entity_poly.entity_id
_entity_poly.type
_entity_poly.pdbx_seq_one_letter_code
_entity_poly.pdbx_strand_id
1 'polypeptide(L)'
;MKNLIAKAHQVAKDKGFWEEERNRPEMLMLIVSELAEALEALRKNDYADQSVVDALAHDLELDRTDEEFMLKALSWKESFEHGVKSSFEDELADVAIRLFDLCGGLNIDLEKHIEMKMKYNSMRGYKHGKAF
;
A
#
# COMPACT_ATOMS: atom_id res chain seq x y z
N MET A 1 6.14 8.79 -7.56
CA MET A 1 4.96 8.25 -6.83
C MET A 1 3.73 8.08 -7.72
N LYS A 2 3.58 8.95 -8.73
CA LYS A 2 2.47 8.93 -9.71
C LYS A 2 2.10 7.56 -10.30
N ASN A 3 3.08 6.73 -10.65
CA ASN A 3 2.82 5.40 -11.22
C ASN A 3 2.11 4.45 -10.23
N LEU A 4 2.48 4.48 -8.94
CA LEU A 4 1.83 3.66 -7.91
C LEU A 4 0.42 4.15 -7.59
N ILE A 5 0.21 5.47 -7.59
CA ILE A 5 -1.13 6.07 -7.42
C ILE A 5 -2.06 5.61 -8.55
N ALA A 6 -1.62 5.75 -9.80
CA ALA A 6 -2.40 5.31 -10.95
C ALA A 6 -2.68 3.79 -10.91
N LYS A 7 -1.67 2.98 -10.55
CA LYS A 7 -1.82 1.52 -10.44
C LYS A 7 -2.80 1.12 -9.35
N ALA A 8 -2.67 1.66 -8.14
CA ALA A 8 -3.57 1.36 -7.02
C ALA A 8 -5.03 1.72 -7.35
N HIS A 9 -5.23 2.92 -7.89
CA HIS A 9 -6.57 3.37 -8.30
C HIS A 9 -7.16 2.53 -9.44
N GLN A 10 -6.34 2.16 -10.44
CA GLN A 10 -6.81 1.30 -11.52
C GLN A 10 -7.18 -0.11 -11.01
N VAL A 11 -6.40 -0.70 -10.10
CA VAL A 11 -6.74 -1.97 -9.46
C VAL A 11 -8.07 -1.87 -8.69
N ALA A 12 -8.30 -0.79 -7.94
CA ALA A 12 -9.57 -0.57 -7.25
C ALA A 12 -10.76 -0.45 -8.23
N LYS A 13 -10.58 0.25 -9.35
CA LYS A 13 -11.59 0.32 -10.43
C LYS A 13 -11.87 -1.05 -11.06
N ASP A 14 -10.83 -1.81 -11.36
CA ASP A 14 -10.96 -3.16 -11.96
C ASP A 14 -11.70 -4.13 -11.03
N LYS A 15 -11.72 -3.84 -9.73
CA LYS A 15 -12.49 -4.57 -8.70
C LYS A 15 -13.90 -4.00 -8.45
N GLY A 16 -14.32 -3.00 -9.22
CA GLY A 16 -15.67 -2.43 -9.15
C GLY A 16 -15.89 -1.42 -8.02
N PHE A 17 -14.84 -1.02 -7.28
CA PHE A 17 -15.02 -0.10 -6.15
C PHE A 17 -15.48 1.29 -6.59
N TRP A 18 -15.19 1.71 -7.83
CA TRP A 18 -15.49 3.05 -8.34
C TRP A 18 -16.62 3.07 -9.40
N GLU A 19 -17.52 2.09 -9.39
CA GLU A 19 -18.71 2.10 -10.25
C GLU A 19 -19.72 3.19 -9.84
N GLU A 20 -19.70 3.59 -8.57
CA GLU A 20 -20.50 4.66 -7.98
C GLU A 20 -19.62 5.66 -7.21
N GLU A 21 -20.22 6.77 -6.73
CA GLU A 21 -19.51 7.72 -5.88
C GLU A 21 -19.11 7.08 -4.55
N ARG A 22 -17.80 7.09 -4.25
CA ARG A 22 -17.25 6.55 -3.00
C ARG A 22 -17.53 7.45 -1.80
N ASN A 23 -17.93 6.83 -0.68
CA ASN A 23 -18.08 7.49 0.61
C ASN A 23 -16.70 7.86 1.21
N ARG A 24 -16.34 9.14 1.19
CA ARG A 24 -15.01 9.61 1.63
C ARG A 24 -14.70 9.29 3.10
N PRO A 25 -15.61 9.53 4.07
CA PRO A 25 -15.43 9.06 5.44
C PRO A 25 -15.08 7.57 5.56
N GLU A 26 -15.75 6.71 4.80
CA GLU A 26 -15.46 5.27 4.78
C GLU A 26 -14.05 5.00 4.28
N MET A 27 -13.65 5.62 3.16
CA MET A 27 -12.29 5.47 2.62
C MET A 27 -11.21 5.90 3.62
N LEU A 28 -11.45 6.98 4.37
CA LEU A 28 -10.54 7.43 5.42
C LEU A 28 -10.46 6.41 6.56
N MET A 29 -11.59 5.83 6.97
CA MET A 29 -11.60 4.82 8.02
C MET A 29 -10.95 3.50 7.59
N LEU A 30 -11.04 3.14 6.31
CA LEU A 30 -10.30 1.99 5.78
C LEU A 30 -8.78 2.22 5.84
N ILE A 31 -8.28 3.44 5.65
CA ILE A 31 -6.84 3.73 5.85
C ILE A 31 -6.46 3.58 7.33
N VAL A 32 -7.35 4.01 8.24
CA VAL A 32 -7.13 3.91 9.68
C VAL A 32 -7.15 2.45 10.15
N SER A 33 -7.98 1.57 9.57
CA SER A 33 -8.01 0.16 9.94
C SER A 33 -6.69 -0.54 9.63
N GLU A 34 -6.05 -0.31 8.47
CA GLU A 34 -4.76 -0.94 8.18
C GLU A 34 -3.64 -0.45 9.11
N LEU A 35 -3.70 0.80 9.56
CA LEU A 35 -2.78 1.28 10.60
C LEU A 35 -2.99 0.54 11.94
N ALA A 36 -4.22 0.16 12.25
CA ALA A 36 -4.51 -0.66 13.41
C ALA A 36 -4.00 -2.09 13.22
N GLU A 37 -4.16 -2.68 12.02
CA GLU A 37 -3.63 -4.00 11.67
C GLU A 37 -2.09 -4.02 11.73
N ALA A 38 -1.42 -3.00 11.21
CA ALA A 38 0.03 -2.83 11.36
C ALA A 38 0.45 -2.76 12.84
N LEU A 39 -0.31 -2.04 13.69
CA LEU A 39 -0.04 -2.02 15.13
C LEU A 39 -0.24 -3.40 15.78
N GLU A 40 -1.23 -4.17 15.34
CA GLU A 40 -1.43 -5.53 15.81
C GLU A 40 -0.28 -6.46 15.41
N ALA A 41 0.18 -6.39 14.17
CA ALA A 41 1.35 -7.14 13.68
C ALA A 41 2.61 -6.77 14.48
N LEU A 42 2.86 -5.47 14.67
CA LEU A 42 3.96 -4.98 15.52
C LEU A 42 3.89 -5.53 16.94
N ARG A 43 2.72 -5.57 17.56
CA ARG A 43 2.51 -6.11 18.92
C ARG A 43 2.80 -7.62 18.99
N LYS A 44 2.58 -8.34 17.90
CA LYS A 44 2.89 -9.77 17.77
C LYS A 44 4.34 -10.03 17.37
N ASN A 45 5.12 -8.98 17.10
CA ASN A 45 6.46 -9.07 16.50
C ASN A 45 6.42 -9.84 15.17
N ASP A 46 5.39 -9.57 14.37
CA ASP A 46 5.09 -10.24 13.10
C ASP A 46 5.58 -9.36 11.94
N TYR A 47 6.63 -9.82 11.28
CA TYR A 47 7.35 -9.12 10.22
C TYR A 47 7.52 -10.04 9.03
N ALA A 48 7.57 -9.47 7.82
CA ALA A 48 7.74 -10.25 6.61
C ALA A 48 9.06 -11.04 6.64
N ASP A 49 9.02 -12.28 6.16
CA ASP A 49 10.23 -13.07 5.92
C ASP A 49 10.97 -12.46 4.72
N GLN A 50 12.10 -11.81 4.99
CA GLN A 50 12.89 -11.14 3.98
C GLN A 50 13.33 -12.07 2.84
N SER A 51 13.58 -13.35 3.14
CA SER A 51 13.99 -14.32 2.11
C SER A 51 12.84 -14.61 1.12
N VAL A 52 11.60 -14.62 1.62
CA VAL A 52 10.39 -14.74 0.80
C VAL A 52 10.17 -13.47 0.00
N VAL A 53 10.30 -12.29 0.63
CA VAL A 53 10.18 -10.99 -0.07
C VAL A 53 11.15 -10.91 -1.25
N ASP A 54 12.43 -11.24 -1.02
CA ASP A 54 13.46 -11.20 -2.06
C ASP A 54 13.17 -12.20 -3.19
N ALA A 55 12.69 -13.41 -2.86
CA ALA A 55 12.31 -14.41 -3.84
C ALA A 55 11.13 -13.96 -4.72
N LEU A 56 10.12 -13.30 -4.13
CA LEU A 56 8.94 -12.83 -4.84
C LEU A 56 9.18 -11.53 -5.62
N ALA A 57 10.15 -10.71 -5.21
CA ALA A 57 10.44 -9.41 -5.83
C ALA A 57 10.88 -9.51 -7.30
N HIS A 58 11.39 -10.66 -7.73
CA HIS A 58 11.75 -10.92 -9.13
C HIS A 58 10.54 -11.19 -10.04
N ASP A 59 9.34 -11.35 -9.48
CA ASP A 59 8.13 -11.76 -10.20
C ASP A 59 6.93 -10.84 -9.90
N LEU A 60 7.16 -9.53 -9.97
CA LEU A 60 6.13 -8.51 -9.74
C LEU A 60 5.29 -8.17 -11.00
N GLU A 61 5.80 -8.52 -12.18
CA GLU A 61 5.12 -8.35 -13.46
C GLU A 61 4.54 -9.71 -13.89
N LEU A 62 3.25 -9.88 -13.69
CA LEU A 62 2.52 -11.06 -14.16
C LEU A 62 2.27 -10.93 -15.67
N ASP A 63 3.23 -11.31 -16.50
CA ASP A 63 2.99 -11.49 -17.94
C ASP A 63 2.29 -12.84 -18.16
N ARG A 64 1.14 -12.80 -18.83
CA ARG A 64 0.21 -13.93 -18.93
C ARG A 64 0.31 -14.55 -20.31
N THR A 65 0.48 -15.87 -20.39
CA THR A 65 -0.34 -16.76 -21.24
C THR A 65 0.18 -18.21 -21.20
N ASP A 66 -0.38 -19.06 -20.32
CA ASP A 66 -0.47 -20.55 -20.43
C ASP A 66 -0.72 -21.23 -19.05
N GLU A 67 -0.84 -22.56 -19.03
CA GLU A 67 -1.07 -23.36 -17.81
C GLU A 67 0.08 -23.24 -16.78
N GLU A 68 1.30 -22.96 -17.25
CA GLU A 68 2.49 -22.76 -16.41
C GLU A 68 2.32 -21.51 -15.53
N PHE A 69 1.68 -20.46 -16.05
CA PHE A 69 1.31 -19.27 -15.28
C PHE A 69 0.42 -19.61 -14.08
N MET A 70 -0.58 -20.49 -14.24
CA MET A 70 -1.51 -20.80 -13.16
C MET A 70 -0.81 -21.50 -12.00
N LEU A 71 0.11 -22.42 -12.29
CA LEU A 71 0.89 -23.09 -11.25
C LEU A 71 1.84 -22.10 -10.55
N LYS A 72 2.51 -21.23 -11.31
CA LYS A 72 3.39 -20.19 -10.77
C LYS A 72 2.63 -19.18 -9.91
N ALA A 73 1.45 -18.74 -10.34
CA ALA A 73 0.60 -17.82 -9.58
C ALA A 73 0.09 -18.43 -8.27
N LEU A 74 -0.27 -19.72 -8.26
CA LEU A 74 -0.62 -20.44 -7.04
C LEU A 74 0.56 -20.52 -6.07
N SER A 75 1.74 -20.90 -6.57
CA SER A 75 2.97 -20.98 -5.76
C SER A 75 3.40 -19.61 -5.21
N TRP A 76 3.27 -18.55 -6.02
CA TRP A 76 3.55 -17.18 -5.61
C TRP A 76 2.60 -16.75 -4.50
N LYS A 77 1.29 -17.00 -4.68
CA LYS A 77 0.26 -16.68 -3.70
C LYS A 77 0.51 -17.40 -2.38
N GLU A 78 0.77 -18.70 -2.42
CA GLU A 78 1.05 -19.49 -1.23
C GLU A 78 2.28 -18.97 -0.49
N SER A 79 3.35 -18.63 -1.21
CA SER A 79 4.57 -18.09 -0.63
C SER A 79 4.31 -16.74 0.04
N PHE A 80 3.55 -15.86 -0.62
CA PHE A 80 3.13 -14.58 -0.07
C PHE A 80 2.28 -14.75 1.19
N GLU A 81 1.28 -15.65 1.17
CA GLU A 81 0.39 -15.91 2.30
C GLU A 81 1.12 -16.44 3.53
N HIS A 82 2.20 -17.22 3.35
CA HIS A 82 2.97 -17.76 4.47
C HIS A 82 4.07 -16.82 4.99
N GLY A 83 4.70 -16.04 4.11
CA GLY A 83 5.89 -15.27 4.47
C GLY A 83 5.70 -13.75 4.53
N VAL A 84 4.59 -13.21 4.02
CA VAL A 84 4.40 -11.75 3.90
C VAL A 84 3.02 -11.30 4.40
N LYS A 85 1.95 -12.03 4.09
CA LYS A 85 0.58 -11.56 4.37
C LYS A 85 0.36 -11.31 5.88
N SER A 86 -0.27 -10.19 6.21
CA SER A 86 -0.57 -9.74 7.58
C SER A 86 0.64 -9.35 8.43
N SER A 87 1.84 -9.31 7.83
CA SER A 87 3.03 -8.79 8.48
C SER A 87 2.98 -7.26 8.63
N PHE A 88 3.83 -6.71 9.49
CA PHE A 88 3.94 -5.27 9.66
C PHE A 88 4.17 -4.51 8.34
N GLU A 89 5.07 -4.99 7.49
CA GLU A 89 5.37 -4.38 6.19
C GLU A 89 4.20 -4.45 5.21
N ASP A 90 3.47 -5.57 5.20
CA ASP A 90 2.30 -5.77 4.34
C ASP A 90 1.17 -4.80 4.73
N GLU A 91 0.89 -4.66 6.02
CA GLU A 91 -0.15 -3.74 6.50
C GLU A 91 0.22 -2.26 6.25
N LEU A 92 1.50 -1.90 6.33
CA LEU A 92 1.97 -0.57 5.88
C LEU A 92 1.81 -0.38 4.37
N ALA A 93 1.98 -1.44 3.58
CA ALA A 93 1.72 -1.38 2.15
C ALA A 93 0.21 -1.18 1.88
N ASP A 94 -0.67 -1.84 2.63
CA ASP A 94 -2.12 -1.66 2.52
C ASP A 94 -2.56 -0.22 2.88
N VAL A 95 -1.95 0.40 3.90
CA VAL A 95 -2.12 1.86 4.19
C VAL A 95 -1.79 2.70 2.95
N ALA A 96 -0.63 2.44 2.33
CA ALA A 96 -0.17 3.19 1.18
C ALA A 96 -1.09 2.99 -0.03
N ILE A 97 -1.51 1.75 -0.31
CA ILE A 97 -2.41 1.39 -1.40
C ILE A 97 -3.76 2.12 -1.25
N ARG A 98 -4.36 2.12 -0.05
CA ARG A 98 -5.63 2.81 0.19
C ARG A 98 -5.50 4.33 0.07
N LEU A 99 -4.42 4.92 0.59
CA LEU A 99 -4.15 6.34 0.42
C LEU A 99 -3.96 6.70 -1.05
N PHE A 100 -3.24 5.87 -1.80
CA PHE A 100 -2.99 6.05 -3.22
C PHE A 100 -4.26 5.91 -4.06
N ASP A 101 -5.13 4.94 -3.79
CA ASP A 101 -6.45 4.84 -4.42
C ASP A 101 -7.30 6.10 -4.14
N LEU A 102 -7.36 6.54 -2.88
CA LEU A 102 -8.06 7.77 -2.50
C LEU A 102 -7.55 8.99 -3.26
N CYS A 103 -6.23 9.17 -3.36
CA CYS A 103 -5.64 10.27 -4.12
C CYS A 103 -5.93 10.15 -5.62
N GLY A 104 -5.86 8.94 -6.19
CA GLY A 104 -6.16 8.68 -7.59
C GLY A 104 -7.60 9.03 -7.95
N GLY A 105 -8.57 8.53 -7.18
CA GLY A 105 -9.99 8.80 -7.43
C GLY A 105 -10.42 10.25 -7.17
N LEU A 106 -9.68 10.99 -6.33
CA LEU A 106 -9.90 12.42 -6.10
C LEU A 106 -9.03 13.33 -6.98
N ASN A 107 -8.23 12.79 -7.89
CA ASN A 107 -7.26 13.54 -8.71
C ASN A 107 -6.32 14.45 -7.90
N ILE A 108 -5.82 13.96 -6.76
CA ILE A 108 -4.88 14.68 -5.90
C ILE A 108 -3.44 14.38 -6.33
N ASP A 109 -2.67 15.42 -6.66
CA ASP A 109 -1.22 15.31 -6.88
C ASP A 109 -0.48 15.21 -5.54
N LEU A 110 -0.54 14.03 -4.92
CA LEU A 110 0.03 13.77 -3.60
C LEU A 110 1.55 14.05 -3.57
N GLU A 111 2.27 13.73 -4.65
CA GLU A 111 3.72 13.95 -4.77
C GLU A 111 4.05 15.44 -4.65
N LYS A 112 3.34 16.30 -5.39
CA LYS A 112 3.49 17.75 -5.29
C LYS A 112 3.13 18.28 -3.90
N HIS A 113 2.06 17.76 -3.28
CA HIS A 113 1.69 18.14 -1.90
C HIS A 113 2.76 17.75 -0.87
N ILE A 114 3.38 16.58 -1.02
CA ILE A 114 4.49 16.12 -0.18
C ILE A 114 5.70 17.04 -0.36
N GLU A 115 6.12 17.34 -1.59
CA GLU A 115 7.26 18.24 -1.86
C GLU A 115 7.07 19.62 -1.25
N MET A 116 5.89 20.22 -1.45
CA MET A 116 5.53 21.51 -0.84
C MET A 116 5.59 21.43 0.69
N LYS A 117 5.09 20.34 1.28
CA LYS A 117 5.09 20.15 2.73
C LYS A 117 6.49 19.93 3.28
N MET A 118 7.35 19.18 2.60
CA MET A 118 8.75 18.98 2.98
C MET A 118 9.53 20.30 2.92
N LYS A 119 9.34 21.11 1.87
CA LYS A 119 9.92 22.45 1.77
C LYS A 119 9.46 23.38 2.89
N TYR A 120 8.18 23.34 3.26
CA TYR A 120 7.68 24.08 4.42
C TYR A 120 8.28 23.55 5.73
N ASN A 121 8.41 22.23 5.88
CA ASN A 121 8.94 21.60 7.09
C ASN A 121 10.41 21.93 7.33
N SER A 122 11.22 22.07 6.27
CA SER A 122 12.64 22.46 6.40
C SER A 122 12.83 23.89 6.90
N MET A 123 11.79 24.74 6.81
CA MET A 123 11.81 26.11 7.33
C MET A 123 11.44 26.18 8.82
N ARG A 124 10.93 25.09 9.41
CA ARG A 124 10.51 25.09 10.81
C ARG A 124 11.69 24.77 11.73
N GLY A 125 11.68 25.35 12.93
CA GLY A 125 12.65 25.02 13.98
C GLY A 125 12.63 23.53 14.38
N TYR A 126 13.68 23.07 15.04
CA TYR A 126 13.86 21.67 15.44
C TYR A 126 12.63 21.10 16.18
N LYS A 127 12.13 19.95 15.70
CA LYS A 127 10.88 19.29 16.13
C LYS A 127 9.64 20.19 16.18
N HIS A 128 9.70 21.39 15.59
CA HIS A 128 8.65 22.40 15.69
C HIS A 128 8.30 22.76 17.15
N GLY A 129 9.29 22.65 18.04
CA GLY A 129 9.11 22.84 19.49
C GLY A 129 8.43 21.68 20.22
N LYS A 130 8.23 20.51 19.59
CA LYS A 130 7.62 19.32 20.22
C LYS A 130 8.68 18.40 20.85
N ALA A 131 8.26 17.64 21.86
CA ALA A 131 9.10 16.65 22.52
C ALA A 131 9.33 15.40 21.65
N PHE A 132 8.30 15.00 20.91
CA PHE A 132 8.25 13.88 19.98
C PHE A 132 7.55 14.31 18.69
#